data_AF-Q9I880-F1
#
_entry.id   AF-Q9I880-F1
#
_cell.length_a   1.000
_cell.length_b   1.000
_cell.length_c   1.000
_cell.angle_alpha   90.00
_cell.angle_beta   90.00
_cell.angle_gamma   90.00
#
_symmetry.space_group_name_H-M   'P 1'
#
loop_
_entity.id
_entity.type
_entity.pdbx_description
1 polymer ?
#
loop_
_entity_poly.entity_id
_entity_poly.type
_entity_poly.pdbx_seq_one_letter_code
_entity_poly.pdbx_strand_id
1 'polypeptide(L)'
;VLYNFMCNSSCMGGMNRRPILTIITLETQEGQLLGRRSFEVRVCACPGRDRKTEEINLKKQQETILETKTKPAQGIKRAMKEASLPAARPEASKKTKSSPAVSDDEIYTLQIRGKEKYEMLKKFNDSLELSELVPVADADKYRQKR
;
A
#
# COMPACT_ATOMS: atom_id res chain seq x y z
N VAL A 1 -7.54 -28.26 0.46
CA VAL A 1 -6.20 -28.63 -0.07
C VAL A 1 -5.15 -28.09 0.86
N LEU A 2 -4.08 -28.83 1.13
CA LEU A 2 -2.93 -28.38 1.93
C LEU A 2 -1.71 -28.26 1.00
N TYR A 3 -0.88 -27.24 1.21
CA TYR A 3 0.31 -26.97 0.40
C TYR A 3 1.53 -26.81 1.29
N ASN A 4 2.66 -27.41 0.89
CA ASN A 4 3.95 -27.29 1.57
C ASN A 4 4.95 -26.58 0.65
N PHE A 5 5.65 -25.57 1.18
CA PHE A 5 6.66 -24.82 0.44
C PHE A 5 8.07 -25.26 0.88
N MET A 6 8.87 -25.74 -0.07
CA MET A 6 10.12 -26.48 0.23
C MET A 6 11.39 -25.61 0.32
N CYS A 7 11.33 -24.30 0.09
CA CYS A 7 12.45 -23.38 0.33
C CYS A 7 11.97 -22.12 1.03
N ASN A 8 12.81 -21.55 1.90
CA ASN A 8 12.62 -20.22 2.44
C ASN A 8 12.68 -19.16 1.33
N SER A 9 11.88 -18.10 1.43
CA SER A 9 11.94 -16.96 0.50
C SER A 9 13.33 -16.31 0.47
N SER A 10 14.12 -16.46 1.54
CA SER A 10 15.51 -16.00 1.64
C SER A 10 16.57 -16.93 1.04
N CYS A 11 16.21 -18.08 0.44
CA CYS A 11 17.17 -19.01 -0.19
C CYS A 11 18.01 -18.28 -1.26
N MET A 12 19.33 -18.21 -1.07
CA MET A 12 20.28 -17.70 -2.08
C MET A 12 20.28 -18.63 -3.31
N GLY A 13 20.50 -18.08 -4.51
CA GLY A 13 20.42 -18.83 -5.77
C GLY A 13 18.99 -19.21 -6.23
N GLY A 14 17.98 -19.11 -5.36
CA GLY A 14 16.57 -19.36 -5.67
C GLY A 14 15.72 -18.08 -5.66
N MET A 15 14.74 -18.02 -4.75
CA MET A 15 13.89 -16.83 -4.57
C MET A 15 14.71 -15.58 -4.23
N ASN A 16 15.78 -15.72 -3.43
CA ASN A 16 16.69 -14.64 -3.04
C ASN A 16 15.98 -13.37 -2.54
N ARG A 17 15.07 -13.55 -1.57
CA ARG A 17 14.24 -12.51 -0.92
C ARG A 17 13.27 -11.77 -1.85
N ARG A 18 13.08 -12.21 -3.11
CA ARG A 18 12.03 -11.70 -3.98
C ARG A 18 10.66 -12.18 -3.46
N PRO A 19 9.65 -11.30 -3.35
CA PRO A 19 8.27 -11.70 -3.05
C PRO A 19 7.75 -12.71 -4.08
N ILE A 20 6.86 -13.61 -3.65
CA ILE A 20 6.22 -14.59 -4.53
C ILE A 20 4.70 -14.56 -4.39
N LEU A 21 4.02 -14.81 -5.50
CA LEU A 21 2.58 -14.93 -5.58
C LEU A 21 2.22 -16.39 -5.88
N THR A 22 1.47 -17.03 -5.00
CA THR A 22 0.87 -18.33 -5.29
C THR A 22 -0.39 -18.11 -6.11
N ILE A 23 -0.49 -18.79 -7.25
CA ILE A 23 -1.66 -18.75 -8.14
C ILE A 23 -2.32 -20.12 -8.08
N ILE A 24 -3.61 -20.15 -7.76
CA ILE A 24 -4.46 -21.33 -7.84
C ILE A 24 -5.43 -21.12 -9.00
N THR A 25 -5.38 -22.01 -9.99
CA THR A 25 -6.33 -22.11 -11.08
C THR A 25 -7.32 -23.24 -10.82
N LEU A 26 -8.55 -23.06 -11.34
CA LEU A 26 -9.53 -24.12 -11.52
C LEU A 26 -9.63 -24.35 -13.02
N GLU A 27 -9.39 -25.57 -13.46
CA GLU A 27 -9.27 -25.96 -14.87
C GLU A 27 -10.14 -27.20 -15.16
N THR A 28 -10.59 -27.35 -16.41
CA THR A 28 -11.22 -28.59 -16.88
C THR A 28 -10.18 -29.69 -17.13
N GLN A 29 -10.64 -30.92 -17.42
CA GLN A 29 -9.74 -32.03 -17.74
C GLN A 29 -8.95 -31.79 -19.05
N GLU A 30 -9.46 -30.94 -19.93
CA GLU A 30 -8.84 -30.48 -21.18
C GLU A 30 -7.89 -29.28 -20.97
N GLY A 31 -7.72 -28.80 -19.73
CA GLY A 31 -6.87 -27.66 -19.39
C GLY A 31 -7.53 -26.29 -19.62
N GLN A 32 -8.85 -26.21 -19.81
CA GLN A 32 -9.53 -24.93 -19.96
C GLN A 32 -9.72 -24.24 -18.59
N LEU A 33 -9.21 -23.01 -18.44
CA LEU A 33 -9.32 -22.25 -17.20
C LEU A 33 -10.77 -21.78 -16.94
N LEU A 34 -11.33 -22.23 -15.82
CA LEU A 34 -12.64 -21.84 -15.29
C LEU A 34 -12.55 -20.74 -14.23
N GLY A 35 -11.44 -20.67 -13.50
CA GLY A 35 -11.24 -19.65 -12.47
C GLY A 35 -9.79 -19.51 -12.04
N ARG A 36 -9.45 -18.37 -11.43
CA ARG A 36 -8.11 -18.09 -10.91
C ARG A 36 -8.18 -17.22 -9.66
N ARG A 37 -7.41 -17.57 -8.63
CA ARG A 37 -7.20 -16.76 -7.43
C ARG A 37 -5.72 -16.76 -7.05
N SER A 38 -5.26 -15.69 -6.44
CA SER A 38 -3.85 -15.53 -6.07
C SER A 38 -3.68 -14.87 -4.71
N PHE A 39 -2.59 -15.20 -4.02
CA PHE A 39 -2.21 -14.61 -2.73
C PHE A 39 -0.68 -14.60 -2.58
N GLU A 40 -0.17 -13.61 -1.85
CA GLU A 40 1.26 -13.50 -1.56
C GLU A 40 1.69 -14.55 -0.52
N VAL A 41 2.90 -15.07 -0.66
CA VAL A 41 3.48 -16.06 0.28
C VAL A 41 4.91 -15.66 0.66
N ARG A 42 5.19 -15.72 1.97
CA ARG A 42 6.53 -15.54 2.53
C ARG A 42 6.91 -16.74 3.39
N VAL A 43 7.81 -17.57 2.90
CA VAL A 43 8.33 -18.73 3.63
C VAL A 43 9.52 -18.27 4.48
N CYS A 44 9.34 -18.24 5.79
CA CYS A 44 10.32 -17.68 6.73
C CYS A 44 10.32 -18.42 8.07
N ALA A 45 11.42 -18.32 8.80
CA ALA A 45 11.61 -19.02 10.08
C ALA A 45 10.72 -18.49 11.23
N CYS A 46 10.20 -17.26 11.15
CA CYS A 46 9.42 -16.63 12.21
C CYS A 46 8.15 -15.92 11.67
N PRO A 47 7.14 -16.66 11.16
CA PRO A 47 6.00 -16.06 10.44
C PRO A 47 5.26 -14.98 11.22
N GLY A 48 5.01 -15.17 12.52
CA GLY A 48 4.30 -14.18 13.34
C GLY A 48 5.08 -12.87 13.56
N ARG A 49 6.41 -12.94 13.61
CA ARG A 49 7.28 -11.75 13.71
C ARG A 49 7.30 -11.01 12.38
N ASP A 50 7.64 -11.72 11.30
CA ASP A 50 7.77 -11.13 9.97
C ASP A 50 6.44 -10.50 9.52
N ARG A 51 5.30 -11.19 9.73
CA ARG A 51 3.95 -10.64 9.48
C ARG A 51 3.71 -9.34 10.24
N LYS A 52 3.97 -9.30 11.55
CA LYS A 52 3.78 -8.09 12.37
C LYS A 52 4.67 -6.94 11.90
N THR A 53 5.91 -7.23 11.50
CA THR A 53 6.82 -6.22 10.95
C THR A 53 6.33 -5.70 9.60
N GLU A 54 5.85 -6.58 8.70
CA GLU A 54 5.34 -6.20 7.38
C GLU A 54 4.04 -5.39 7.49
N GLU A 55 3.09 -5.79 8.33
CA GLU A 55 1.87 -5.02 8.63
C GLU A 55 2.17 -3.62 9.18
N ILE A 56 3.12 -3.49 10.12
CA ILE A 56 3.55 -2.18 10.66
C ILE A 56 4.22 -1.33 9.58
N ASN A 57 5.07 -1.93 8.74
CA ASN A 57 5.76 -1.22 7.67
C ASN A 57 4.81 -0.76 6.55
N LEU A 58 3.72 -1.51 6.30
CA LEU A 58 2.68 -1.11 5.36
C LEU A 58 1.89 0.10 5.87
N LYS A 59 1.50 0.11 7.16
CA LYS A 59 0.84 1.27 7.79
C LYS A 59 1.72 2.53 7.71
N LYS A 60 2.99 2.41 8.13
CA LYS A 60 3.96 3.51 8.04
C LYS A 60 4.20 4.03 6.62
N GLN A 61 4.18 3.15 5.62
CA GLN A 61 4.30 3.58 4.23
C GLN A 61 3.05 4.35 3.77
N GLN A 62 1.85 3.95 4.18
CA GLN A 62 0.62 4.71 3.89
C GLN A 62 0.69 6.10 4.56
N GLU A 63 1.05 6.17 5.84
CA GLU A 63 1.30 7.43 6.56
C GLU A 63 2.33 8.32 5.84
N THR A 64 3.47 7.77 5.41
CA THR A 64 4.55 8.52 4.71
C THR A 64 4.10 9.04 3.33
N ILE A 65 3.28 8.28 2.60
CA ILE A 65 2.73 8.69 1.29
C ILE A 65 1.72 9.84 1.43
N LEU A 66 1.01 9.91 2.56
CA LEU A 66 0.14 11.04 2.89
C LEU A 66 0.99 12.28 3.20
N GLU A 67 1.99 12.17 4.10
CA GLU A 67 2.89 13.27 4.47
C GLU A 67 3.69 13.87 3.30
N THR A 68 4.06 13.06 2.29
CA THR A 68 4.83 13.57 1.14
C THR A 68 4.01 14.36 0.13
N LYS A 69 2.67 14.25 0.14
CA LYS A 69 1.79 15.05 -0.73
C LYS A 69 1.54 16.47 -0.19
N THR A 70 1.86 16.74 1.08
CA THR A 70 1.57 18.02 1.74
C THR A 70 2.62 19.13 1.53
N LYS A 71 3.63 18.91 0.68
CA LYS A 71 4.64 19.92 0.32
C LYS A 71 4.36 20.52 -1.07
N PRO A 72 3.70 21.70 -1.18
CA PRO A 72 3.53 22.36 -2.47
C PRO A 72 4.90 22.80 -3.02
N ALA A 73 5.16 22.47 -4.27
CA ALA A 73 6.34 22.95 -4.99
C ALA A 73 6.22 24.45 -5.30
N GLN A 74 6.63 25.31 -4.36
CA GLN A 74 6.82 26.73 -4.64
C GLN A 74 8.05 26.92 -5.51
N GLY A 75 7.82 27.27 -6.79
CA GLY A 75 8.90 27.50 -7.74
C GLY A 75 9.67 28.78 -7.46
N ILE A 76 11.00 28.68 -7.38
CA ILE A 76 11.91 29.81 -7.53
C ILE A 76 12.72 29.60 -8.81
N LYS A 77 12.53 30.51 -9.77
CA LYS A 77 13.35 30.58 -10.98
C LYS A 77 14.76 31.03 -10.62
N ARG A 78 15.79 30.23 -10.94
CA ARG A 78 17.10 30.74 -11.41
C ARG A 78 18.05 29.66 -11.94
N ALA A 79 18.53 29.92 -13.15
CA ALA A 79 19.83 29.59 -13.76
C ALA A 79 20.55 28.24 -13.49
N MET A 80 20.79 27.54 -14.60
CA MET A 80 21.79 26.50 -14.84
C MET A 80 23.22 26.90 -14.43
N LYS A 81 23.92 26.03 -13.67
CA LYS A 81 25.38 25.78 -13.83
C LYS A 81 25.77 24.39 -13.29
N GLU A 82 26.83 23.83 -13.87
CA GLU A 82 27.36 22.47 -13.72
C GLU A 82 28.19 22.17 -12.45
N ALA A 83 28.35 20.85 -12.23
CA ALA A 83 29.53 20.12 -11.75
C ALA A 83 29.74 19.76 -10.25
N SER A 84 30.25 18.53 -10.10
CA SER A 84 31.08 17.93 -9.02
C SER A 84 30.48 17.49 -7.67
N LEU A 85 30.65 16.19 -7.40
CA LEU A 85 30.78 15.52 -6.09
C LEU A 85 32.25 15.68 -5.56
N PRO A 86 32.68 15.18 -4.37
CA PRO A 86 31.97 14.46 -3.28
C PRO A 86 32.26 14.97 -1.83
N ALA A 87 31.66 14.27 -0.84
CA ALA A 87 32.28 13.81 0.45
C ALA A 87 31.74 14.32 1.83
N ALA A 88 31.66 13.33 2.75
CA ALA A 88 31.76 13.36 4.22
C ALA A 88 30.64 13.94 5.15
N ARG A 89 30.40 13.17 6.23
CA ARG A 89 29.67 13.45 7.50
C ARG A 89 30.59 14.24 8.49
N PRO A 90 30.15 14.76 9.66
CA PRO A 90 28.95 14.48 10.50
C PRO A 90 28.07 15.74 10.73
N GLU A 91 27.31 16.03 11.81
CA GLU A 91 27.09 15.41 13.14
C GLU A 91 25.65 15.71 13.68
N ALA A 92 25.33 15.30 14.92
CA ALA A 92 24.02 15.42 15.55
C ALA A 92 23.78 16.72 16.33
N SER A 93 22.52 17.20 16.33
CA SER A 93 21.71 17.29 17.58
C SER A 93 20.39 18.06 17.44
N LYS A 94 19.32 17.47 18.01
CA LYS A 94 18.12 18.11 18.61
C LYS A 94 17.43 19.26 17.84
N LYS A 95 16.27 18.92 17.25
CA LYS A 95 15.02 19.68 17.43
C LYS A 95 13.80 18.82 17.11
N THR A 96 13.32 18.11 18.13
CA THR A 96 12.04 17.38 18.09
C THR A 96 10.90 18.39 18.02
N LYS A 97 10.44 18.72 16.82
CA LYS A 97 9.09 19.27 16.63
C LYS A 97 8.17 18.10 16.34
N SER A 98 7.38 17.73 17.34
CA SER A 98 6.20 16.89 17.15
C SER A 98 5.24 17.59 16.20
N SER A 99 5.08 17.06 14.98
CA SER A 99 3.89 17.33 14.18
C SER A 99 2.65 16.83 14.95
N PRO A 100 1.50 17.53 14.87
CA PRO A 100 0.26 17.00 15.42
C PRO A 100 -0.10 15.68 14.74
N ALA A 101 -0.74 14.77 15.47
CA ALA A 101 -1.35 13.61 14.84
C ALA A 101 -2.40 14.09 13.82
N VAL A 102 -2.32 13.58 12.60
CA VAL A 102 -3.36 13.80 11.58
C VAL A 102 -4.63 13.11 12.08
N SER A 103 -5.67 13.90 12.35
CA SER A 103 -7.00 13.40 12.68
C SER A 103 -7.69 12.89 11.42
N ASP A 104 -8.40 11.77 11.52
CA ASP A 104 -9.19 11.18 10.41
C ASP A 104 -10.24 12.18 9.84
N ASP A 105 -10.64 13.17 10.64
CA ASP A 105 -11.66 14.18 10.30
C ASP A 105 -11.16 15.33 9.40
N GLU A 106 -9.93 15.29 8.85
CA GLU A 106 -9.39 16.39 8.03
C GLU A 106 -10.00 16.43 6.61
N ILE A 107 -10.76 17.48 6.32
CA ILE A 107 -11.45 17.65 5.03
C ILE A 107 -10.52 18.28 3.98
N TYR A 108 -10.29 17.55 2.89
CA TYR A 108 -9.53 18.00 1.72
C TYR A 108 -10.46 18.44 0.58
N THR A 109 -10.08 19.48 -0.18
CA THR A 109 -10.87 19.98 -1.32
C THR A 109 -10.23 19.62 -2.67
N LEU A 110 -11.03 19.04 -3.58
CA LEU A 110 -10.60 18.67 -4.93
C LEU A 110 -11.39 19.46 -5.98
N GLN A 111 -10.70 20.32 -6.74
CA GLN A 111 -11.31 21.13 -7.79
C GLN A 111 -11.51 20.32 -9.08
N ILE A 112 -12.77 20.16 -9.51
CA ILE A 112 -13.15 19.31 -10.65
C ILE A 112 -13.83 20.14 -11.74
N ARG A 113 -13.35 20.03 -12.99
CA ARG A 113 -13.97 20.68 -14.16
C ARG A 113 -14.95 19.73 -14.85
N GLY A 114 -16.21 20.16 -14.94
CA GLY A 114 -17.30 19.45 -15.63
C GLY A 114 -18.21 18.68 -14.67
N LYS A 115 -19.53 18.90 -14.77
CA LYS A 115 -20.55 18.40 -13.84
C LYS A 115 -20.56 16.88 -13.73
N GLU A 116 -20.51 16.17 -14.85
CA GLU A 116 -20.53 14.70 -14.90
C GLU A 116 -19.35 14.06 -14.15
N LYS A 117 -18.14 14.64 -14.30
CA LYS A 117 -16.94 14.19 -13.58
C LYS A 117 -17.04 14.44 -12.08
N TYR A 118 -17.61 15.57 -11.69
CA TYR A 118 -17.93 15.87 -10.30
C TYR A 118 -18.94 14.86 -9.73
N GLU A 119 -20.03 14.58 -10.43
CA GLU A 119 -21.04 13.61 -9.97
C GLU A 119 -20.49 12.19 -9.87
N MET A 120 -19.58 11.78 -10.75
CA MET A 120 -18.87 10.49 -10.65
C MET A 120 -17.96 10.42 -9.41
N LEU A 121 -17.12 11.42 -9.20
CA LEU A 121 -16.20 11.47 -8.05
C LEU A 121 -16.95 11.62 -6.72
N LYS A 122 -18.04 12.39 -6.70
CA LYS A 122 -18.94 12.50 -5.55
C LYS A 122 -19.51 11.13 -5.18
N LYS A 123 -20.12 10.41 -6.12
CA LYS A 123 -20.66 9.05 -5.88
C LYS A 123 -19.60 8.10 -5.31
N PHE A 124 -18.35 8.23 -5.75
CA PHE A 124 -17.24 7.41 -5.24
C PHE A 124 -16.90 7.79 -3.79
N ASN A 125 -16.80 9.09 -3.48
CA ASN A 125 -16.57 9.60 -2.14
C ASN A 125 -17.69 9.19 -1.16
N ASP A 126 -18.94 9.49 -1.50
CA ASP A 126 -20.14 9.12 -0.72
C ASP A 126 -20.19 7.60 -0.43
N SER A 127 -19.66 6.77 -1.34
CA SER A 127 -19.60 5.30 -1.17
C SER A 127 -18.47 4.82 -0.26
N LEU A 128 -17.34 5.55 -0.20
CA LEU A 128 -16.23 5.24 0.71
C LEU A 128 -16.62 5.57 2.15
N GLU A 129 -17.14 6.78 2.39
CA GLU A 129 -17.65 7.22 3.70
C GLU A 129 -18.70 6.23 4.23
N LEU A 130 -19.63 5.78 3.37
CA LEU A 130 -20.62 4.77 3.76
C LEU A 130 -19.97 3.41 4.08
N SER A 131 -18.90 3.01 3.39
CA SER A 131 -18.18 1.76 3.65
C SER A 131 -17.40 1.77 4.96
N GLU A 132 -17.01 2.92 5.47
CA GLU A 132 -16.32 3.09 6.75
C GLU A 132 -17.32 3.04 7.93
N LEU A 133 -18.56 3.46 7.70
CA LEU A 133 -19.66 3.38 8.67
C LEU A 133 -20.27 1.97 8.83
N VAL A 134 -20.03 1.04 7.89
CA VAL A 134 -20.55 -0.34 7.97
C VAL A 134 -19.63 -1.21 8.85
N PRO A 135 -20.12 -1.76 9.97
CA PRO A 135 -19.32 -2.68 10.80
C PRO A 135 -18.86 -3.90 9.98
N VAL A 136 -17.60 -4.31 10.18
CA VAL A 136 -16.98 -5.43 9.45
C VAL A 136 -17.83 -6.72 9.51
N ALA A 137 -18.52 -6.96 10.63
CA ALA A 137 -19.41 -8.10 10.83
C ALA A 137 -20.67 -8.12 9.92
N ASP A 138 -21.08 -6.96 9.39
CA ASP A 138 -22.19 -6.84 8.43
C ASP A 138 -21.70 -6.82 6.98
N ALA A 139 -20.47 -6.34 6.72
CA ALA A 139 -19.87 -6.35 5.39
C ALA A 139 -19.78 -7.78 4.78
N ASP A 140 -19.49 -8.79 5.61
CA ASP A 140 -19.47 -10.19 5.15
C ASP A 140 -20.86 -10.75 4.79
N LYS A 141 -21.94 -10.24 5.42
CA LYS A 141 -23.33 -10.63 5.08
C LYS A 141 -23.72 -10.17 3.67
N TYR A 142 -23.20 -9.03 3.22
CA TYR A 142 -23.41 -8.54 1.86
C TYR A 142 -22.59 -9.33 0.82
N ARG A 143 -21.42 -9.86 1.20
CA ARG A 143 -20.59 -10.69 0.31
C ARG A 143 -21.16 -12.08 0.04
N GLN A 144 -21.99 -12.62 0.93
CA GLN A 144 -22.58 -13.96 0.80
C GLN A 144 -23.88 -14.02 -0.01
N LYS A 145 -24.43 -12.89 -0.48
CA LYS A 145 -25.68 -12.82 -1.27
C LYS A 145 -25.45 -12.73 -2.79
N ARG A 146 -24.46 -13.45 -3.32
CA ARG A 146 -24.19 -13.60 -4.75
C ARG A 146 -24.10 -15.07 -5.15
#